data_AF-A0A4R4PQE3-F1
#
_entry.id   AF-A0A4R4PQE3-F1
#
_cell.length_a   1.000
_cell.length_b   1.000
_cell.length_c   1.000
_cell.angle_alpha   90.00
_cell.angle_beta   90.00
_cell.angle_gamma   90.00
#
_symmetry.space_group_name_H-M   'P 1'
#
loop_
_entity.id
_entity.type
_entity.pdbx_description
1 polymer ?
#
loop_
_entity_poly.entity_id
_entity_poly.type
_entity_poly.pdbx_seq_one_letter_code
_entity_poly.pdbx_strand_id
1 'polypeptide(L)'
;PPTRGRVHPVTLPAAELVVTTHIGEHEGIDVTYGELGSWVVSNALTVAGPVRERYLVGPRDTDDSAAWRTEIGWPVFRVANKP
;
A
#
# COMPACT_ATOMS: atom_id res chain seq x y z
N PRO A 1 -1.80 -16.25 -18.45
CA PRO A 1 -1.64 -16.49 -16.99
C PRO A 1 -1.20 -17.94 -16.71
N PRO A 2 -0.41 -18.21 -15.65
CA PRO A 2 -0.08 -19.58 -15.25
C PRO A 2 -1.35 -20.37 -14.92
N THR A 3 -1.44 -21.62 -15.37
CA THR A 3 -2.62 -22.49 -15.17
C THR A 3 -2.29 -23.77 -14.38
N ARG A 4 -1.05 -23.91 -13.90
CA ARG A 4 -0.57 -25.08 -13.13
C ARG A 4 0.46 -24.65 -12.08
N GLY A 5 0.57 -25.42 -10.99
CA GLY A 5 1.53 -25.19 -9.91
C GLY A 5 0.95 -24.35 -8.76
N ARG A 6 1.81 -23.73 -7.94
CA ARG A 6 1.38 -22.93 -6.76
C ARG A 6 0.95 -21.50 -7.10
N VAL A 7 1.20 -21.04 -8.33
CA VAL A 7 0.90 -19.67 -8.77
C VAL A 7 -0.41 -19.66 -9.52
N HIS A 8 -1.36 -18.85 -9.05
CA HIS A 8 -2.70 -18.75 -9.61
C HIS A 8 -3.04 -17.28 -9.87
N PRO A 9 -3.73 -16.96 -10.98
CA PRO A 9 -4.25 -15.63 -11.19
C PRO A 9 -5.30 -15.30 -10.12
N VAL A 10 -5.26 -14.06 -9.62
CA VAL A 10 -6.27 -13.52 -8.71
C VAL A 10 -6.67 -12.12 -9.17
N THR A 11 -7.96 -11.84 -9.12
CA THR A 11 -8.48 -10.48 -9.29
C THR A 11 -8.62 -9.86 -7.92
N LEU A 12 -7.90 -8.76 -7.67
CA LEU A 12 -8.08 -8.00 -6.43
C LEU A 12 -9.39 -7.23 -6.51
N PRO A 13 -10.24 -7.25 -5.45
CA PRO A 13 -11.49 -6.50 -5.46
C PRO A 13 -11.22 -4.99 -5.56
N ALA A 14 -12.14 -4.27 -6.18
CA ALA A 14 -12.15 -2.82 -6.11
C ALA A 14 -12.30 -2.38 -4.64
N ALA A 15 -11.52 -1.37 -4.24
CA ALA A 15 -11.54 -0.82 -2.90
C ALA A 15 -11.17 0.66 -2.96
N GLU A 16 -11.71 1.46 -2.05
CA GLU A 16 -11.20 2.80 -1.77
C GLU A 16 -9.88 2.67 -1.01
N LEU A 17 -8.85 3.39 -1.46
CA LEU A 17 -7.51 3.33 -0.87
C LEU A 17 -7.11 4.73 -0.39
N VAL A 18 -6.52 4.80 0.80
CA VAL A 18 -5.62 5.91 1.13
C VAL A 18 -4.23 5.50 0.69
N VAL A 19 -3.56 6.38 -0.04
CA VAL A 19 -2.30 6.07 -0.71
C VAL A 19 -1.23 7.08 -0.31
N THR A 20 -0.02 6.60 -0.05
CA THR A 20 1.20 7.40 0.02
C THR A 20 2.31 6.76 -0.80
N THR A 21 3.36 7.50 -1.12
CA THR A 21 4.56 6.97 -1.77
C THR A 21 5.77 7.13 -0.85
N HIS A 22 6.39 6.02 -0.52
CA HIS A 22 7.70 6.01 0.13
C HIS A 22 8.81 6.28 -0.90
N ILE A 23 9.75 7.14 -0.52
CA ILE A 23 10.85 7.61 -1.36
C ILE A 23 12.16 7.14 -0.70
N GLY A 24 12.96 6.39 -1.44
CA GLY A 24 14.27 5.95 -0.96
C GLY A 24 14.30 4.49 -0.51
N GLU A 25 15.27 4.18 0.35
CA GLU A 25 15.53 2.85 0.89
C GLU A 25 14.43 2.36 1.82
N HIS A 26 14.13 1.07 1.74
CA HIS A 26 13.06 0.46 2.55
C HIS A 26 13.36 0.40 4.05
N GLU A 27 14.55 0.77 4.53
CA GLU A 27 14.85 0.80 5.96
C GLU A 27 13.89 1.71 6.74
N GLY A 28 13.49 2.85 6.16
CA GLY A 28 12.56 3.81 6.77
C GLY A 28 11.10 3.68 6.33
N ILE A 29 10.73 2.58 5.65
CA ILE A 29 9.37 2.43 5.10
C ILE A 29 8.31 2.28 6.20
N ASP A 30 8.69 1.75 7.36
CA ASP A 30 7.85 1.59 8.53
C ASP A 30 7.32 2.94 9.06
N VAL A 31 8.16 3.99 9.00
CA VAL A 31 7.75 5.37 9.32
C VAL A 31 6.66 5.84 8.36
N THR A 32 6.83 5.63 7.05
CA THR A 32 5.81 5.99 6.04
C THR A 32 4.51 5.21 6.26
N TYR A 33 4.59 3.94 6.67
CA TYR A 33 3.43 3.15 7.10
C TYR A 33 2.72 3.76 8.31
N GLY A 34 3.50 4.15 9.34
CA GLY A 34 2.98 4.78 10.55
C GLY A 34 2.31 6.12 10.30
N GLU A 35 2.87 6.95 9.41
CA GLU A 35 2.28 8.22 8.98
C GLU A 35 0.96 8.01 8.24
N LEU A 36 0.91 7.07 7.29
CA LEU A 36 -0.32 6.73 6.57
C LEU A 36 -1.39 6.20 7.54
N GLY A 37 -1.03 5.31 8.46
CA GLY A 37 -1.94 4.77 9.46
C GLY A 37 -2.48 5.87 10.40
N SER A 38 -1.61 6.79 10.84
CA SER A 38 -2.01 7.95 11.65
C SER A 38 -3.01 8.82 10.89
N TRP A 39 -2.76 9.08 9.61
CA TRP A 39 -3.67 9.84 8.76
C TRP A 39 -5.03 9.13 8.60
N VAL A 40 -5.06 7.82 8.38
CA VAL A 40 -6.30 7.02 8.28
C VAL A 40 -7.15 7.20 9.54
N VAL A 41 -6.54 7.05 10.73
CA VAL A 41 -7.25 7.20 12.02
C VAL A 41 -7.75 8.62 12.21
N SER A 42 -6.91 9.63 11.95
CA SER A 42 -7.29 11.05 12.07
C SER A 42 -8.47 11.44 11.15
N ASN A 43 -8.68 10.71 10.05
CA ASN A 43 -9.79 10.94 9.12
C ASN A 43 -11.01 10.04 9.38
N ALA A 44 -11.09 9.39 10.55
CA ALA A 44 -12.19 8.49 10.93
C ALA A 44 -12.44 7.35 9.92
N LEU A 45 -11.36 6.88 9.29
CA LEU A 45 -11.37 5.74 8.39
C LEU A 45 -10.92 4.48 9.13
N THR A 46 -11.39 3.32 8.68
CA THR A 46 -10.95 2.01 9.19
C THR A 46 -10.46 1.14 8.05
N VAL A 47 -9.50 0.25 8.34
CA VAL A 47 -8.89 -0.66 7.38
C VAL A 47 -9.88 -1.75 6.96
N ALA A 48 -10.09 -1.88 5.64
CA ALA A 48 -11.05 -2.79 5.03
C ALA A 48 -10.44 -4.13 4.58
N GLY A 49 -9.12 -4.31 4.71
CA GLY A 49 -8.44 -5.49 4.20
C GLY A 49 -6.92 -5.36 4.14
N PRO A 50 -6.24 -6.28 3.43
CA PRO A 50 -4.79 -6.31 3.37
C PRO A 50 -4.24 -5.09 2.61
N VAL A 51 -3.14 -4.54 3.13
CA VAL A 51 -2.39 -3.46 2.47
C VAL A 51 -1.89 -3.91 1.10
N ARG A 52 -1.85 -2.97 0.15
CA ARG A 52 -1.34 -3.18 -1.20
C ARG A 52 -0.09 -2.33 -1.40
N GLU A 53 0.99 -2.95 -1.84
CA GLU A 53 2.22 -2.24 -2.24
C GLU A 53 2.43 -2.34 -3.75
N ARG A 54 2.91 -1.24 -4.35
CA ARG A 54 3.43 -1.24 -5.72
C ARG A 54 4.82 -0.64 -5.72
N TYR A 55 5.79 -1.43 -6.14
CA TYR A 55 7.18 -1.00 -6.32
C TYR A 55 7.28 -0.38 -7.73
N LEU A 56 7.10 0.94 -7.80
CA LEU A 56 7.07 1.68 -9.06
C LEU A 56 8.47 1.83 -9.66
N VAL A 57 9.45 2.04 -8.78
CA VAL A 57 10.90 2.03 -9.10
C VAL A 57 11.59 1.28 -7.97
N GLY A 58 12.42 0.31 -8.28
CA GLY A 58 13.16 -0.44 -7.27
C GLY A 58 14.48 -1.02 -7.77
N PRO A 59 15.05 -1.99 -7.04
CA PRO A 59 16.35 -2.59 -7.37
C PRO A 59 16.42 -3.27 -8.74
N ARG A 60 15.27 -3.56 -9.36
CA ARG A 60 15.21 -4.12 -10.72
C ARG A 60 15.36 -3.05 -11.82
N ASP A 61 15.12 -1.79 -11.48
CA ASP A 61 15.13 -0.66 -12.40
C ASP A 61 16.41 0.16 -12.27
N THR A 62 16.93 0.32 -11.05
CA THR A 62 18.14 1.09 -10.75
C THR A 62 18.80 0.69 -9.44
N ASP A 63 20.13 0.75 -9.39
CA ASP A 63 20.93 0.57 -8.18
C ASP A 63 20.94 1.82 -7.28
N ASP A 64 20.49 2.98 -7.79
CA ASP A 64 20.33 4.21 -6.98
C ASP A 64 19.07 4.10 -6.11
N SER A 65 19.29 3.82 -4.82
CA SER A 65 18.21 3.64 -3.86
C SER A 65 17.41 4.92 -3.60
N ALA A 66 17.98 6.11 -3.78
CA ALA A 66 17.27 7.38 -3.64
C ALA A 66 16.19 7.58 -4.72
N ALA A 67 16.31 6.87 -5.85
CA ALA A 67 15.32 6.86 -6.92
C ALA A 67 14.18 5.87 -6.70
N TRP A 68 14.25 4.98 -5.70
CA TRP A 68 13.21 3.98 -5.46
C TRP A 68 11.89 4.62 -4.99
N ARG A 69 10.78 4.06 -5.46
CA ARG A 69 9.42 4.53 -5.19
C ARG A 69 8.52 3.35 -4.87
N THR A 70 8.03 3.28 -3.63
CA THR A 70 7.04 2.27 -3.22
C THR A 70 5.73 2.97 -2.89
N GLU A 71 4.69 2.74 -3.69
CA GLU A 71 3.32 3.17 -3.38
C GLU A 71 2.71 2.19 -2.35
N ILE A 72 2.21 2.73 -1.25
CA ILE A 72 1.54 1.97 -0.17
C ILE A 72 0.08 2.41 -0.14
N GLY A 73 -0.84 1.47 -0.38
CA GLY A 73 -2.29 1.70 -0.41
C GLY A 73 -3.00 0.88 0.66
N TRP A 74 -3.63 1.55 1.62
CA TRP A 74 -4.46 0.92 2.65
C TRP A 74 -5.92 0.90 2.19
N PRO A 75 -6.55 -0.27 2.01
CA PRO A 75 -7.98 -0.34 1.79
C PRO A 75 -8.73 0.23 2.99
N VAL A 76 -9.65 1.16 2.76
CA VAL A 76 -10.41 1.83 3.82
C VAL A 76 -11.90 1.82 3.56
N PHE A 77 -12.66 2.04 4.61
CA PHE A 77 -14.07 2.41 4.57
C PHE A 77 -14.35 3.45 5.66
N ARG A 78 -15.42 4.22 5.48
CA ARG A 78 -15.87 5.19 6.48
C ARG A 78 -16.64 4.49 7.59
N VAL A 79 -16.34 4.84 8.83
CA VAL A 79 -17.20 4.49 9.95
C VAL A 79 -18.37 5.46 9.94
N ALA A 80 -19.58 4.97 9.66
CA ALA A 80 -20.77 5.82 9.79
C ALA A 80 -20.96 6.17 11.27
N ASN A 81 -21.05 7.46 11.59
CA ASN A 81 -21.53 7.85 12.91
C ASN A 81 -23.03 7.52 12.93
N LYS A 82 -23.45 6.62 13.83
CA LYS A 82 -24.88 6.36 14.03
C LYS A 82 -25.48 7.64 14.64
N PRO A 83 -26.60 8.18 14.11
CA PRO A 83 -27.27 9.31 14.72
C PRO A 83 -27.73 9.01 16.14
#